data_AF-A0A354UR32-F1
#
_entry.id   AF-A0A354UR32-F1
#
_cell.length_a   1.000
_cell.length_b   1.000
_cell.length_c   1.000
_cell.angle_alpha   90.00
_cell.angle_beta   90.00
_cell.angle_gamma   90.00
#
_symmetry.space_group_name_H-M   'P 1'
#
loop_
_entity.id
_entity.type
_entity.pdbx_description
1 polymer ?
#
loop_
_entity_poly.entity_id
_entity_poly.type
_entity_poly.pdbx_seq_one_letter_code
_entity_poly.pdbx_strand_id
1 'polypeptide(L)' 'MGKLITVFGDSIGKGVMTDGEKLFFGEGAVDILNGEYDLKIDNKSSYGQSLKRLLARGEIDKYYNG' A
#
# COMPACT_ATOMS: atom_id res chain seq x y z
N MET A 1 -6.68 -21.49 0.71
CA MET A 1 -5.99 -20.48 1.54
C MET A 1 -5.47 -19.43 0.57
N GLY A 2 -6.09 -18.23 0.55
CA GLY A 2 -5.72 -17.17 -0.40
C GLY A 2 -4.25 -16.77 -0.24
N LYS A 3 -3.59 -16.38 -1.34
CA LYS A 3 -2.21 -15.88 -1.29
C LYS A 3 -2.19 -14.56 -0.53
N LEU A 4 -1.28 -14.43 0.44
CA LEU A 4 -1.03 -13.17 1.13
C LEU A 4 -0.17 -12.27 0.24
N ILE A 5 -0.67 -11.10 -0.11
CA ILE A 5 0.05 -10.08 -0.88
C ILE A 5 0.40 -8.94 0.08
N THR A 6 1.69 -8.60 0.18
CA THR A 6 2.11 -7.40 0.88
C THR A 6 2.29 -6.27 -0.12
N VAL A 7 1.65 -5.13 0.13
CA VAL A 7 1.74 -3.95 -0.74
C VAL A 7 2.52 -2.85 -0.04
N PHE A 8 3.52 -2.33 -0.73
CA PHE A 8 4.23 -1.11 -0.35
C PHE A 8 3.89 -0.02 -1.35
N GLY A 9 3.54 1.15 -0.84
CA GLY A 9 3.14 2.29 -1.67
C GLY A 9 3.13 3.57 -0.86
N ASP A 10 2.59 4.62 -1.45
CA ASP A 10 2.47 5.94 -0.84
C ASP A 10 1.04 6.20 -0.35
N SER A 11 0.65 7.48 -0.29
CA SER A 11 -0.71 7.93 0.03
C SER A 11 -1.78 7.28 -0.86
N ILE A 12 -1.51 7.02 -2.14
CA ILE A 12 -2.48 6.44 -3.08
C ILE A 12 -2.81 5.01 -2.69
N GLY A 13 -1.80 4.23 -2.29
CA GLY A 13 -1.98 2.86 -1.81
C GLY A 13 -2.84 2.78 -0.55
N LYS A 14 -2.93 3.86 0.25
CA LYS A 14 -3.81 3.99 1.42
C LYS A 14 -5.19 4.59 1.11
N GLY A 15 -5.49 4.89 -0.15
CA GLY A 15 -6.74 5.55 -0.52
C GLY A 15 -6.78 7.04 -0.14
N VAL A 16 -5.63 7.66 0.13
CA VAL A 16 -5.54 9.11 0.34
C VAL A 16 -5.45 9.78 -1.02
N MET A 17 -6.51 10.50 -1.37
CA MET A 17 -6.69 11.15 -2.65
C MET A 17 -6.95 12.66 -2.46
N THR A 18 -6.89 13.41 -3.57
CA THR A 18 -7.26 14.82 -3.58
C THR A 18 -8.28 15.11 -4.68
N ASP A 19 -9.25 15.97 -4.38
CA ASP A 19 -10.24 16.50 -5.34
C ASP A 19 -9.80 17.84 -5.96
N GLY A 20 -8.52 18.20 -5.81
CA GLY A 20 -7.94 19.45 -6.30
C GLY A 20 -7.74 20.50 -5.21
N GLU A 21 -8.49 20.43 -4.10
CA GLU A 21 -8.38 21.39 -2.99
C GLU A 21 -8.33 20.71 -1.62
N LYS A 22 -8.93 19.52 -1.48
CA LYS A 22 -9.04 18.80 -0.21
C LYS A 22 -8.47 17.41 -0.31
N LEU A 23 -7.94 16.93 0.81
CA LEU A 23 -7.60 15.53 0.98
C LEU A 23 -8.84 14.76 1.43
N PHE A 24 -9.08 13.61 0.82
CA PHE A 24 -10.10 12.67 1.25
C PHE A 24 -9.56 11.25 1.31
N PHE A 25 -10.25 10.41 2.09
CA PHE A 25 -9.97 8.99 2.23
C PHE A 25 -11.07 8.24 1.47
N GLY A 26 -10.69 7.55 0.40
CA GLY A 26 -11.58 6.73 -0.42
C GLY A 26 -11.07 5.30 -0.52
N GLU A 27 -11.72 4.50 -1.37
CA GLU A 27 -11.22 3.18 -1.76
C GLU A 27 -9.93 3.37 -2.57
N GLY A 28 -8.82 2.87 -2.04
CA GLY A 28 -7.55 2.85 -2.74
C GLY A 28 -7.49 1.71 -3.76
N ALA A 29 -6.48 1.74 -4.64
CA ALA A 29 -6.24 0.66 -5.60
C ALA A 29 -6.12 -0.73 -4.92
N VAL A 30 -5.63 -0.75 -3.67
CA VAL A 30 -5.52 -1.98 -2.87
C VAL A 30 -6.88 -2.54 -2.47
N ASP A 31 -7.82 -1.68 -2.10
CA ASP A 31 -9.16 -2.08 -1.68
C ASP A 31 -9.94 -2.66 -2.88
N ILE A 32 -9.80 -2.04 -4.05
CA ILE A 32 -10.37 -2.51 -5.31
C ILE A 32 -9.85 -3.92 -5.64
N LEU A 33 -8.53 -4.13 -5.58
CA LEU A 33 -7.93 -5.45 -5.85
C LEU A 33 -8.39 -6.53 -4.85
N ASN A 34 -8.62 -6.15 -3.60
CA ASN A 34 -9.14 -7.06 -2.58
C ASN A 34 -10.62 -7.44 -2.81
N GLY A 35 -11.40 -6.55 -3.41
CA GLY A 35 -12.81 -6.81 -3.75
C GLY A 35 -12.98 -7.65 -5.02
N GLU A 36 -12.16 -7.40 -6.04
CA GLU A 36 -12.22 -8.13 -7.32
C GLU A 36 -11.66 -9.55 -7.23
N TYR A 37 -10.67 -9.77 -6.37
CA TYR A 37 -9.98 -11.04 -6.22
C TYR A 37 -10.03 -11.46 -4.76
N ASP A 38 -10.25 -12.77 -4.50
CA ASP A 38 -10.20 -13.35 -3.14
C ASP A 38 -8.75 -13.42 -2.61
N LEU A 39 -8.18 -12.24 -2.37
CA LEU A 39 -6.81 -12.02 -1.93
C LEU A 39 -6.82 -11.65 -0.46
N LYS A 40 -5.72 -11.98 0.22
CA LYS A 40 -5.45 -11.43 1.55
C LYS A 40 -4.38 -10.38 1.39
N ILE A 41 -4.67 -9.13 1.74
CA ILE A 41 -3.71 -8.04 1.55
C ILE A 41 -3.19 -7.50 2.89
N ASP A 42 -1.86 -7.38 3.00
CA ASP A 42 -1.16 -6.60 4.04
C ASP A 42 -0.64 -5.29 3.44
N ASN A 43 -1.37 -4.20 3.64
CA ASN A 43 -1.06 -2.90 3.05
C ASN A 43 -0.16 -2.05 3.98
N LYS A 44 1.14 -1.98 3.64
CA LYS A 44 2.18 -1.19 4.32
C LYS A 44 2.43 0.18 3.67
N SER A 45 1.49 0.68 2.86
CA SER A 45 1.62 2.00 2.23
C SER A 45 1.55 3.15 3.27
N SER A 46 2.21 4.28 3.00
CA SER A 46 2.25 5.43 3.93
C SER A 46 2.31 6.77 3.20
N TYR A 47 1.81 7.83 3.84
CA TYR A 47 1.80 9.17 3.23
C TYR A 47 3.22 9.70 2.97
N GLY A 48 3.48 10.19 1.76
CA GLY A 48 4.80 10.68 1.35
C GLY A 48 5.90 9.61 1.38
N GLN A 49 5.53 8.33 1.34
CA GLN A 49 6.48 7.23 1.24
C GLN A 49 7.12 7.23 -0.14
N SER A 50 8.42 6.93 -0.18
CA SER A 50 9.16 6.72 -1.42
C SER A 50 10.02 5.47 -1.27
N LEU A 51 10.44 4.89 -2.39
CA LEU A 51 11.32 3.72 -2.38
C LEU A 51 12.60 3.96 -1.57
N LYS A 52 13.20 5.16 -1.70
CA LYS A 52 14.38 5.54 -0.92
C LYS A 52 14.13 5.51 0.59
N ARG A 53 12.96 6.01 1.04
CA ARG A 53 12.58 6.01 2.47
C ARG A 53 12.32 4.60 2.98
N LEU A 54 11.67 3.76 2.18
CA LEU A 54 11.43 2.34 2.49
C LEU A 54 12.74 1.58 2.69
N LEU A 55 13.67 1.71 1.76
CA LEU A 55 14.99 1.07 1.84
C LEU A 55 15.80 1.60 3.03
N ALA A 56 15.79 2.92 3.26
CA ALA A 56 16.53 3.52 4.38
C ALA A 56 16.06 3.05 5.76
N ARG A 57 14.81 2.58 5.88
CA ARG A 57 14.24 2.04 7.14
C ARG A 57 14.44 0.54 7.28
N GLY A 58 14.93 -0.17 6.26
CA GLY A 58 15.05 -1.62 6.25
C GLY A 58 13.70 -2.36 6.32
N GLU A 59 12.59 -1.67 6.03
CA GLU A 59 11.24 -2.26 6.17
C GLU A 59 10.99 -3.40 5.18
N ILE A 60 11.65 -3.35 4.01
CA ILE A 60 11.52 -4.36 2.95
C ILE A 60 12.49 -5.54 3.17
N ASP A 61 13.56 -5.38 3.96
CA ASP A 61 14.64 -6.37 4.08
C ASP A 61 14.15 -7.74 4.57
N LYS A 62 13.17 -7.74 5.48
CA LYS A 62 12.53 -8.97 5.99
C LYS A 62 11.72 -9.74 4.93
N TYR A 63 11.43 -9.13 3.78
CA TYR A 63 10.71 -9.73 2.67
C TYR A 63 11.64 -10.28 1.57
N TYR A 64 12.92 -9.89 1.56
CA TYR A 64 13.92 -10.39 0.61
C TYR A 64 14.65 -11.64 1.09
N ASN A 65 14.74 -11.86 2.40
CA ASN A 65 15.46 -12.99 3.00
C ASN A 65 14.57 -14.23 3.22
N GLY A 66 13.72 -14.54 2.23
CA GLY A 66 12.93 -15.78 2.19
C GLY A 66 13.76 -17.02 1.90
#